data_AF-A0A563UC88-F1
#
_entry.id   AF-A0A563UC88-F1
#
_cell.length_a   1.000
_cell.length_b   1.000
_cell.length_c   1.000
_cell.angle_alpha   90.00
_cell.angle_beta   90.00
_cell.angle_gamma   90.00
#
_symmetry.space_group_name_H-M   'P 1'
#
loop_
_entity.id
_entity.type
_entity.pdbx_description
1 polymer ?
#
loop_
_entity_poly.entity_id
_entity_poly.type
_entity_poly.pdbx_seq_one_letter_code
_entity_poly.pdbx_strand_id
1 'polypeptide(L)'
;MLTGQNGDFVVNRTFGEGEKSASLFQTLSLGGIGMMRIKSYTGEPSMFVFTVFPFWVLTFGLNRKFDQLLMLGCLILTFSTTAYMCMILFYSCWIIYKRNFTIFYYISILIIVFCLVLQLNAFKHLLDSMYNFIFVGKLGGESSSSQQRSGAFTEHLFYWSTLNPLNQAFGIGFGYVRSTDFFSTLIVNNGLVGLIVFTWFTLKNIGLKIASPIISLCYKLGLVFVYLIMMASVPEFGYPSLWIYIALGFVIKHMKFETVNTSEIVNNNVLSENIGMKPVLTGIAPAGKQIAR
;
A
#
# COMPACT_ATOMS: atom_id res chain seq x y z
N MET A 1 -16.35 17.23 -8.97
CA MET A 1 -15.12 16.41 -9.19
C MET A 1 -14.34 16.80 -10.45
N LEU A 2 -15.00 17.23 -11.54
CA LEU A 2 -14.38 17.76 -12.77
C LEU A 2 -14.11 19.28 -12.76
N THR A 3 -14.46 19.99 -11.68
CA THR A 3 -14.52 21.47 -11.60
C THR A 3 -13.55 22.09 -10.61
N GLY A 4 -12.61 21.33 -10.03
CA GLY A 4 -11.65 21.87 -9.04
C GLY A 4 -12.25 22.32 -7.69
N GLN A 5 -13.54 22.10 -7.45
CA GLN A 5 -14.24 22.46 -6.21
C GLN A 5 -14.38 21.29 -5.21
N ASN A 6 -14.68 21.63 -3.95
CA ASN A 6 -14.64 20.71 -2.81
C ASN A 6 -15.69 19.63 -2.91
N GLY A 7 -15.23 18.40 -2.95
CA GLY A 7 -16.06 17.21 -2.83
C GLY A 7 -15.97 16.56 -1.46
N ASP A 8 -15.51 17.24 -0.39
CA ASP A 8 -15.64 16.71 0.97
C ASP A 8 -17.11 16.81 1.43
N PHE A 9 -17.92 15.85 0.97
CA PHE A 9 -19.31 15.68 1.38
C PHE A 9 -19.45 14.81 2.63
N VAL A 10 -18.38 14.17 3.09
CA VAL A 10 -18.44 13.17 4.19
C VAL A 10 -18.13 13.80 5.54
N VAL A 11 -17.14 14.69 5.61
CA VAL A 11 -16.61 15.14 6.91
C VAL A 11 -16.91 16.61 7.17
N ASN A 12 -17.09 17.44 6.12
CA ASN A 12 -17.39 18.87 6.21
C ASN A 12 -16.62 19.60 7.32
N ARG A 13 -15.34 19.24 7.51
CA ARG A 13 -14.48 19.87 8.52
C ARG A 13 -13.80 21.07 7.88
N THR A 14 -13.75 22.18 8.60
CA THR A 14 -12.92 23.35 8.30
C THR A 14 -11.86 23.46 9.40
N PHE A 15 -10.63 23.81 9.04
CA PHE A 15 -9.58 24.13 10.01
C PHE A 15 -9.23 25.61 9.88
N GLY A 16 -9.35 26.35 10.99
CA GLY A 16 -9.16 27.80 11.05
C GLY A 16 -10.46 28.60 10.83
N GLU A 17 -10.36 29.93 11.03
CA GLU A 17 -11.45 30.88 10.78
C GLU A 17 -11.85 30.89 9.29
N GLY A 18 -12.75 29.99 8.90
CA GLY A 18 -13.61 30.16 7.73
C GLY A 18 -13.06 29.82 6.33
N GLU A 19 -11.76 29.66 6.10
CA GLU A 19 -11.27 29.68 4.70
C GLU A 19 -10.70 28.38 4.11
N LYS A 20 -10.43 27.32 4.89
CA LYS A 20 -9.82 26.10 4.34
C LYS A 20 -10.52 24.83 4.83
N SER A 21 -11.07 24.08 3.88
CA SER A 21 -11.56 22.73 4.16
C SER A 21 -10.42 21.85 4.67
N ALA A 22 -10.71 21.08 5.71
CA ALA A 22 -9.81 20.12 6.34
C ALA A 22 -9.24 19.10 5.35
N SER A 23 -9.95 18.86 4.25
CA SER A 23 -9.44 18.18 3.08
C SER A 23 -8.60 19.16 2.26
N LEU A 24 -7.35 19.43 2.69
CA LEU A 24 -6.37 20.21 1.91
C LEU A 24 -6.31 19.66 0.48
N PHE A 25 -6.81 20.43 -0.49
CA PHE A 25 -6.87 19.99 -1.87
C PHE A 25 -5.46 19.86 -2.41
N GLN A 26 -5.14 18.66 -2.88
CA GLN A 26 -3.95 18.44 -3.67
C GLN A 26 -4.44 18.22 -5.09
N THR A 27 -4.65 19.33 -5.77
CA THR A 27 -4.98 19.35 -7.18
C THR A 27 -3.73 19.12 -8.02
N LEU A 28 -3.94 18.46 -9.13
CA LEU A 28 -2.97 18.12 -10.15
C LEU A 28 -3.43 18.83 -11.42
N SER A 29 -2.63 19.75 -11.94
CA SER A 29 -2.87 20.31 -13.28
C SER A 29 -2.24 19.37 -14.31
N LEU A 30 -3.08 18.67 -15.06
CA LEU A 30 -2.70 17.74 -16.12
C LEU A 30 -3.21 18.31 -17.44
N GLY A 31 -2.33 18.85 -18.27
CA GLY A 31 -2.71 19.45 -19.55
C GLY A 31 -3.67 20.64 -19.43
N GLY A 32 -3.56 21.44 -18.35
CA GLY A 32 -4.46 22.56 -18.06
C GLY A 32 -5.77 22.18 -17.37
N ILE A 33 -6.03 20.88 -17.18
CA ILE A 33 -7.20 20.38 -16.43
C ILE A 33 -6.78 20.11 -14.98
N GLY A 34 -7.39 20.82 -14.04
CA GLY A 34 -7.22 20.57 -12.61
C GLY A 34 -7.98 19.33 -12.15
N MET A 35 -7.28 18.23 -11.91
CA MET A 35 -7.83 17.00 -11.35
C MET A 35 -7.48 16.84 -9.87
N MET A 36 -8.32 16.16 -9.10
CA MET A 36 -8.00 15.79 -7.72
C MET A 36 -7.43 14.38 -7.67
N ARG A 37 -6.32 14.19 -6.95
CA ARG A 37 -5.77 12.85 -6.68
C ARG A 37 -6.54 12.14 -5.58
N ILE A 38 -6.57 10.80 -5.64
CA ILE A 38 -7.09 9.99 -4.54
C ILE A 38 -6.14 10.08 -3.33
N LYS A 39 -6.71 10.34 -2.16
CA LYS A 39 -5.98 10.45 -0.89
C LYS A 39 -6.77 9.79 0.24
N SER A 40 -6.10 9.58 1.37
CA SER A 40 -6.72 9.05 2.58
C SER A 40 -7.48 10.14 3.35
N TYR A 41 -8.24 9.74 4.37
CA TYR A 41 -8.92 10.68 5.27
C TYR A 41 -7.98 11.65 6.00
N THR A 42 -6.70 11.31 6.14
CA THR A 42 -5.67 12.17 6.73
C THR A 42 -4.98 13.07 5.70
N GLY A 43 -5.48 13.09 4.45
CA GLY A 43 -5.02 13.99 3.41
C GLY A 43 -3.74 13.55 2.70
N GLU A 44 -3.03 12.54 3.22
CA GLU A 44 -1.76 12.08 2.66
C GLU A 44 -1.94 10.88 1.69
N PRO A 45 -1.38 10.95 0.46
CA PRO A 45 -1.41 9.83 -0.48
C PRO A 45 -0.68 8.59 0.03
N SER A 46 0.46 8.73 0.73
CA SER A 46 1.21 7.58 1.25
C SER A 46 0.42 6.76 2.27
N MET A 47 -0.44 7.41 3.07
CA MET A 47 -1.34 6.74 4.00
C MET A 47 -2.49 6.00 3.29
N PHE A 48 -2.90 6.49 2.12
CA PHE A 48 -3.84 5.74 1.26
C PHE A 48 -3.18 4.47 0.72
N VAL A 49 -1.93 4.60 0.23
CA VAL A 49 -1.13 3.45 -0.23
C VAL A 49 -0.96 2.41 0.88
N PHE A 50 -0.65 2.84 2.09
CA PHE A 50 -0.58 1.97 3.26
C PHE A 50 -1.87 1.15 3.49
N THR A 51 -3.02 1.75 3.20
CA THR A 51 -4.33 1.11 3.39
C THR A 51 -4.72 0.19 2.25
N VAL A 52 -4.34 0.49 1.00
CA VAL A 52 -4.82 -0.25 -0.18
C VAL A 52 -3.80 -1.26 -0.69
N PHE A 53 -2.52 -0.90 -0.71
CA PHE A 53 -1.46 -1.69 -1.34
C PHE A 53 -1.33 -3.13 -0.80
N PRO A 54 -1.28 -3.38 0.52
CA PRO A 54 -1.10 -4.75 1.00
C PRO A 54 -2.28 -5.65 0.65
N PHE A 55 -3.50 -5.11 0.61
CA PHE A 55 -4.69 -5.84 0.18
C PHE A 55 -4.70 -6.08 -1.32
N TRP A 56 -4.27 -5.10 -2.11
CA TRP A 56 -4.08 -5.27 -3.56
C TRP A 56 -3.15 -6.44 -3.87
N VAL A 57 -1.99 -6.52 -3.19
CA VAL A 57 -1.07 -7.67 -3.31
C VAL A 57 -1.75 -8.99 -2.99
N LEU A 58 -2.59 -9.02 -1.94
CA LEU A 58 -3.29 -10.24 -1.53
C LEU A 58 -4.36 -10.68 -2.54
N THR A 59 -4.97 -9.75 -3.28
CA THR A 59 -5.98 -10.10 -4.32
C THR A 59 -5.39 -10.98 -5.43
N PHE A 60 -4.09 -10.88 -5.73
CA PHE A 60 -3.41 -11.78 -6.67
C PHE A 60 -3.43 -13.22 -6.18
N GLY A 61 -3.18 -13.43 -4.88
CA GLY A 61 -3.23 -14.77 -4.30
C GLY A 61 -4.64 -15.35 -4.27
N LEU A 62 -5.63 -14.50 -4.02
CA LEU A 62 -7.05 -14.88 -3.94
C LEU A 62 -7.76 -14.96 -5.30
N ASN A 63 -7.08 -14.63 -6.39
CA ASN A 63 -7.65 -14.58 -7.75
C ASN A 63 -8.89 -13.67 -7.89
N ARG A 64 -8.97 -12.57 -7.12
CA ARG A 64 -10.10 -11.63 -7.13
C ARG A 64 -9.89 -10.52 -8.17
N LYS A 65 -10.13 -10.84 -9.46
CA LYS A 65 -9.82 -9.95 -10.60
C LYS A 65 -10.46 -8.55 -10.52
N PHE A 66 -11.72 -8.46 -10.09
CA PHE A 66 -12.40 -7.17 -9.96
C PHE A 66 -11.73 -6.29 -8.90
N ASP A 67 -11.51 -6.82 -7.71
CA ASP A 67 -10.87 -6.08 -6.60
C ASP A 67 -9.43 -5.71 -6.96
N GLN A 68 -8.72 -6.60 -7.66
CA GLN A 68 -7.37 -6.34 -8.16
C GLN A 68 -7.34 -5.13 -9.10
N LEU A 69 -8.25 -5.07 -10.07
CA LEU A 69 -8.32 -3.96 -11.03
C LEU A 69 -8.78 -2.66 -10.37
N LEU A 70 -9.78 -2.74 -9.49
CA LEU A 70 -10.30 -1.59 -8.74
C LEU A 70 -9.20 -0.96 -7.88
N MET A 71 -8.52 -1.76 -7.05
CA MET A 71 -7.45 -1.28 -6.18
C MET A 71 -6.24 -0.79 -6.97
N LEU A 72 -5.90 -1.42 -8.11
CA LEU A 72 -4.86 -0.93 -9.01
C LEU A 72 -5.23 0.46 -9.56
N GLY A 73 -6.47 0.64 -10.02
CA GLY A 73 -6.97 1.93 -10.48
C GLY A 73 -6.85 2.99 -9.38
N CYS A 74 -7.26 2.66 -8.14
CA CYS A 74 -7.11 3.56 -7.00
C CYS A 74 -5.64 3.92 -6.71
N LEU A 75 -4.72 2.95 -6.77
CA LEU A 75 -3.29 3.17 -6.53
C LEU A 75 -2.63 4.01 -7.63
N ILE A 76 -3.06 3.89 -8.89
CA ILE A 76 -2.54 4.72 -9.98
C ILE A 76 -3.04 6.16 -9.83
N LEU A 77 -4.32 6.35 -9.51
CA LEU A 77 -4.97 7.65 -9.34
C LEU A 77 -4.55 8.40 -8.06
N THR A 78 -3.81 7.75 -7.15
CA THR A 78 -3.24 8.45 -5.99
C THR A 78 -2.02 9.30 -6.35
N PHE A 79 -1.39 9.07 -7.51
CA PHE A 79 -0.16 9.78 -7.93
C PHE A 79 0.89 9.85 -6.82
N SER A 80 1.11 8.72 -6.14
CA SER A 80 2.02 8.59 -5.02
C SER A 80 3.27 7.82 -5.42
N THR A 81 4.44 8.41 -5.20
CA THR A 81 5.74 7.73 -5.37
C THR A 81 5.83 6.45 -4.56
N THR A 82 5.26 6.40 -3.35
CA THR A 82 5.19 5.19 -2.53
C THR A 82 4.39 4.09 -3.24
N ALA A 83 3.28 4.43 -3.91
CA ALA A 83 2.49 3.45 -4.67
C ALA A 83 3.32 2.87 -5.81
N TYR A 84 3.93 3.73 -6.63
CA TYR A 84 4.70 3.31 -7.79
C TYR A 84 5.92 2.48 -7.40
N MET A 85 6.67 2.91 -6.38
CA MET A 85 7.80 2.13 -5.83
C MET A 85 7.36 0.76 -5.35
N CYS A 86 6.28 0.67 -4.57
CA CYS A 86 5.80 -0.62 -4.07
C CYS A 86 5.28 -1.52 -5.20
N MET A 87 4.59 -0.97 -6.20
CA MET A 87 4.14 -1.73 -7.37
C MET A 87 5.30 -2.29 -8.17
N ILE A 88 6.34 -1.48 -8.42
CA ILE A 88 7.56 -1.92 -9.12
C ILE A 88 8.21 -3.06 -8.33
N LEU A 89 8.47 -2.86 -7.04
CA LEU A 89 9.09 -3.88 -6.18
C LEU A 89 8.27 -5.18 -6.15
N PHE A 90 6.95 -5.08 -6.00
CA PHE A 90 6.08 -6.26 -6.00
C PHE A 90 6.13 -7.02 -7.32
N TYR A 91 5.99 -6.32 -8.46
CA TYR A 91 6.07 -6.97 -9.77
C TYR A 91 7.46 -7.57 -10.03
N SER A 92 8.54 -6.92 -9.61
CA SER A 92 9.88 -7.49 -9.68
C SER A 92 9.99 -8.78 -8.88
N CYS A 93 9.52 -8.80 -7.62
CA CYS A 93 9.47 -10.01 -6.80
C CYS A 93 8.60 -11.11 -7.45
N TRP A 94 7.46 -10.73 -8.03
CA TRP A 94 6.53 -11.65 -8.67
C TRP A 94 7.11 -12.31 -9.93
N ILE A 95 7.78 -11.53 -10.78
CA ILE A 95 8.45 -12.00 -11.99
C ILE A 95 9.58 -12.97 -11.62
N ILE A 96 10.40 -12.62 -10.63
CA ILE A 96 11.49 -13.48 -10.12
C ILE A 96 10.91 -14.80 -9.60
N TYR A 97 9.81 -14.74 -8.83
CA TYR A 97 9.15 -15.93 -8.29
C TYR A 97 8.59 -16.85 -9.38
N LYS A 98 7.91 -16.29 -10.39
CA LYS A 98 7.36 -17.07 -11.52
C LYS A 98 8.41 -17.49 -12.54
N ARG A 99 9.64 -16.96 -12.44
CA ARG A 99 10.74 -17.15 -13.40
C ARG A 99 10.34 -16.83 -14.86
N ASN A 100 9.33 -15.98 -15.05
CA ASN A 100 8.81 -15.65 -16.37
C ASN A 100 9.38 -14.31 -16.85
N PHE A 101 10.63 -14.35 -17.31
CA PHE A 101 11.35 -13.18 -17.80
C PHE A 101 10.79 -12.64 -19.12
N THR A 102 10.02 -13.44 -19.87
CA THR A 102 9.39 -12.99 -21.12
C THR A 102 8.44 -11.81 -20.87
N ILE A 103 7.64 -11.88 -19.79
CA ILE A 103 6.75 -10.78 -19.39
C ILE A 103 7.55 -9.51 -19.06
N PHE A 104 8.71 -9.65 -18.43
CA PHE A 104 9.57 -8.51 -18.10
C PHE A 104 10.05 -7.78 -19.37
N TYR A 105 10.45 -8.52 -20.40
CA TYR A 105 10.84 -7.93 -21.68
C TYR A 105 9.67 -7.20 -22.35
N TYR A 106 8.47 -7.79 -22.39
CA TYR A 106 7.29 -7.11 -22.95
C TYR A 106 6.92 -5.84 -22.19
N ILE A 107 6.96 -5.86 -20.85
CA ILE A 107 6.72 -4.66 -20.03
C ILE A 107 7.78 -3.60 -20.30
N SER A 108 9.05 -3.98 -20.40
CA SER A 108 10.14 -3.04 -20.67
C SER A 108 10.00 -2.39 -22.04
N ILE A 109 9.66 -3.16 -23.08
CA ILE A 109 9.37 -2.65 -24.42
C ILE A 109 8.16 -1.70 -24.38
N LEU A 110 7.08 -2.08 -23.69
CA LEU A 110 5.89 -1.24 -23.57
C LEU A 110 6.20 0.08 -22.86
N ILE A 111 7.02 0.08 -21.81
CA ILE A 111 7.48 1.31 -21.13
C ILE A 111 8.29 2.18 -22.09
N ILE A 112 9.24 1.60 -22.84
CA ILE A 112 10.05 2.35 -23.82
C ILE A 112 9.15 2.97 -24.89
N VAL A 113 8.24 2.20 -25.49
CA VAL A 113 7.29 2.68 -26.50
C VAL A 113 6.42 3.78 -25.91
N PHE A 114 5.90 3.61 -24.70
CA PHE A 114 5.10 4.61 -24.02
C PHE A 114 5.89 5.91 -23.78
N CYS A 115 7.14 5.82 -23.32
CA CYS A 115 8.02 6.97 -23.17
C CYS A 115 8.29 7.67 -24.51
N LEU A 116 8.50 6.92 -25.59
CA LEU A 116 8.69 7.47 -26.95
C LEU A 116 7.43 8.18 -27.46
N VAL A 117 6.24 7.59 -27.26
CA VAL A 117 4.96 8.22 -27.64
C VAL A 117 4.74 9.51 -26.85
N LEU A 118 5.06 9.50 -25.56
CA LEU A 118 4.92 10.69 -24.72
C LEU A 118 5.96 11.78 -25.02
N GLN A 119 7.06 11.47 -25.71
CA GLN A 119 8.01 12.48 -26.22
C GLN A 119 7.51 13.22 -27.47
N LEU A 120 6.42 12.77 -28.11
CA LEU A 120 5.84 13.49 -29.24
C LEU A 120 5.35 14.88 -28.80
N ASN A 121 5.55 15.88 -29.66
CA ASN A 121 5.25 17.29 -29.36
C ASN A 121 3.82 17.53 -28.83
N ALA A 122 2.85 16.70 -29.25
CA ALA A 122 1.47 16.77 -28.78
C ALA A 122 1.31 16.42 -27.29
N PHE A 123 2.10 15.47 -26.76
CA PHE A 123 1.96 14.93 -25.41
C PHE A 123 3.09 15.30 -24.45
N LYS A 124 4.16 15.92 -24.96
CA LYS A 124 5.33 16.33 -24.18
C LYS A 124 4.96 17.13 -22.93
N HIS A 125 4.04 18.09 -23.06
CA HIS A 125 3.58 18.92 -21.94
C HIS A 125 2.92 18.11 -20.81
N LEU A 126 2.23 17.01 -21.14
CA LEU A 126 1.58 16.13 -20.18
C LEU A 126 2.63 15.26 -19.45
N LEU A 127 3.60 14.72 -20.18
CA LEU A 127 4.71 13.98 -19.57
C LEU A 127 5.53 14.88 -18.66
N ASP A 128 5.91 16.07 -19.11
CA ASP A 128 6.72 17.01 -18.31
C ASP A 128 5.95 17.39 -17.03
N SER A 129 4.64 17.62 -17.10
CA SER A 129 3.80 17.90 -15.93
C SER A 129 3.75 16.71 -14.95
N MET A 130 3.54 15.49 -15.45
CA MET A 130 3.51 14.28 -14.62
C MET A 130 4.87 13.96 -14.00
N TYR A 131 5.93 14.04 -14.79
CA TYR A 131 7.30 13.76 -14.37
C TYR A 131 7.75 14.77 -13.32
N ASN A 132 7.49 16.05 -13.55
CA ASN A 132 7.84 17.10 -12.60
C ASN A 132 7.08 16.94 -11.29
N PHE A 133 5.78 16.62 -11.35
CA PHE A 133 4.97 16.45 -10.15
C PHE A 133 5.32 15.18 -9.34
N ILE A 134 5.52 14.04 -10.02
CA ILE A 134 5.71 12.74 -9.36
C ILE A 134 7.16 12.56 -8.94
N PHE A 135 8.11 12.89 -9.83
CA PHE A 135 9.52 12.53 -9.68
C PHE A 135 10.40 13.72 -9.34
N VAL A 136 10.38 14.81 -10.12
CA VAL A 136 11.32 15.95 -9.88
C VAL A 136 11.04 16.65 -8.57
N GLY A 137 9.79 17.01 -8.30
CA GLY A 137 9.42 17.65 -7.03
C GLY A 137 9.70 16.77 -5.80
N LYS A 138 9.72 15.44 -5.93
CA LYS A 138 9.95 14.54 -4.80
C LYS A 138 11.40 14.05 -4.65
N LEU A 139 12.10 13.79 -5.76
CA LEU A 139 13.50 13.34 -5.78
C LEU A 139 14.49 14.52 -5.68
N GLY A 140 14.12 15.69 -6.20
CA GLY A 140 14.91 16.91 -6.07
C GLY A 140 14.83 17.57 -4.69
N GLY A 141 14.01 17.03 -3.77
CA GLY A 141 13.83 17.58 -2.42
C GLY A 141 13.02 18.88 -2.35
N GLU A 142 12.51 19.39 -3.48
CA GLU A 142 11.82 20.69 -3.57
C GLU A 142 10.33 20.63 -3.16
N SER A 143 9.74 19.45 -3.04
CA SER A 143 8.38 19.32 -2.49
C SER A 143 8.40 19.52 -0.98
N SER A 144 7.62 20.49 -0.51
CA SER A 144 7.46 20.81 0.91
C SER A 144 7.21 19.57 1.78
N SER A 145 6.43 18.60 1.28
CA SER A 145 6.17 17.35 2.01
C SER A 145 7.37 16.42 2.12
N SER A 146 8.22 16.31 1.09
CA SER A 146 9.39 15.41 1.16
C SER A 146 10.49 16.04 2.02
N GLN A 147 10.68 17.35 1.93
CA GLN A 147 11.68 18.07 2.72
C GLN A 147 11.32 18.06 4.21
N GLN A 148 10.06 18.29 4.56
CA GLN A 148 9.59 18.21 5.95
C GLN A 148 9.75 16.80 6.53
N ARG A 149 9.43 15.76 5.74
CA ARG A 149 9.60 14.35 6.17
C ARG A 149 11.05 13.99 6.41
N SER A 150 11.93 14.32 5.45
CA SER A 150 13.36 14.03 5.55
C SER A 150 14.01 14.81 6.68
N GLY A 151 13.66 16.09 6.85
CA GLY A 151 14.16 16.94 7.93
C GLY A 151 13.72 16.45 9.32
N ALA A 152 12.44 16.14 9.50
CA ALA A 152 11.95 15.59 10.76
C ALA A 152 12.61 14.24 11.09
N PHE A 153 12.80 13.38 10.08
CA PHE A 153 13.49 12.11 10.25
C PHE A 153 14.94 12.29 10.71
N THR A 154 15.72 13.15 10.05
CA THR A 154 17.12 13.39 10.43
C THR A 154 17.24 14.07 11.78
N GLU A 155 16.36 15.03 12.08
CA GLU A 155 16.30 15.72 13.37
C GLU A 155 16.01 14.74 14.51
N HIS A 156 14.99 13.90 14.37
CA HIS A 156 14.63 12.90 15.38
C HIS A 156 15.72 11.85 15.59
N LEU A 157 16.41 11.42 14.52
CA LEU A 157 17.53 10.48 14.65
C LEU A 157 18.75 11.12 15.29
N PHE A 158 19.06 12.35 14.91
CA PHE A 158 20.14 13.10 15.54
C PHE A 158 19.84 13.27 17.04
N TYR A 159 18.62 13.71 17.38
CA TYR A 159 18.16 13.81 18.75
C TYR A 159 18.31 12.48 19.51
N TRP A 160 17.80 11.37 18.98
CA TRP A 160 17.94 10.04 19.60
C TRP A 160 19.41 9.67 19.83
N SER A 161 20.30 9.96 18.88
CA SER A 161 21.74 9.66 19.02
C SER A 161 22.46 10.48 20.08
N THR A 162 21.92 11.63 20.46
CA THR A 162 22.45 12.46 21.57
C THR A 162 21.96 12.04 22.96
N LEU A 163 20.97 11.14 23.04
CA LEU A 163 20.44 10.65 24.31
C LEU A 163 21.44 9.74 25.04
N ASN A 164 21.29 9.60 26.35
CA ASN A 164 22.07 8.63 27.12
C ASN A 164 21.75 7.18 26.69
N PRO A 165 22.63 6.19 26.93
CA PRO A 165 22.44 4.82 26.45
C PRO A 165 21.15 4.14 26.91
N LEU A 166 20.66 4.48 28.10
CA LEU A 166 19.42 3.91 28.64
C LEU A 166 18.19 4.42 27.87
N ASN A 167 18.16 5.72 27.58
CA ASN A 167 17.14 6.36 26.76
C ASN A 167 17.26 5.95 25.29
N GLN A 168 18.46 5.66 24.79
CA GLN A 168 18.61 5.08 23.44
C GLN A 168 17.99 3.68 23.36
N ALA A 169 18.13 2.87 24.41
CA ALA A 169 17.60 1.52 24.47
C ALA A 169 16.07 1.48 24.65
N PHE A 170 15.53 2.27 25.59
CA PHE A 170 14.11 2.21 25.99
C PHE A 170 13.24 3.37 25.51
N GLY A 171 13.86 4.40 24.93
CA GLY A 171 13.17 5.64 24.56
C GLY A 171 12.92 6.55 25.76
N ILE A 172 12.30 7.68 25.49
CA ILE A 172 11.94 8.69 26.51
C ILE A 172 10.57 8.40 27.12
N GLY A 173 9.65 7.89 26.30
CA GLY A 173 8.26 7.71 26.68
C GLY A 173 7.34 7.75 25.47
N PHE A 174 6.24 7.02 25.55
CA PHE A 174 5.25 6.95 24.49
C PHE A 174 4.60 8.32 24.25
N GLY A 175 4.61 8.78 22.98
CA GLY A 175 4.00 10.04 22.58
C GLY A 175 4.88 11.27 22.78
N TYR A 176 6.16 11.11 23.10
CA TYR A 176 7.09 12.23 23.26
C TYR A 176 7.30 13.01 21.95
N VAL A 177 7.51 12.28 20.85
CA VAL A 177 7.63 12.83 19.49
C VAL A 177 6.62 12.18 18.57
N ARG A 178 6.11 12.95 17.60
CA ARG A 178 5.30 12.48 16.48
C ARG A 178 5.94 12.94 15.18
N SER A 179 6.57 12.02 14.46
CA SER A 179 7.10 12.26 13.12
C SER A 179 6.03 12.07 12.05
N THR A 180 6.43 12.03 10.79
CA THR A 180 5.64 11.58 9.63
C THR A 180 5.86 10.10 9.29
N ASP A 181 6.88 9.49 9.88
CA ASP A 181 7.28 8.10 9.69
C ASP A 181 7.29 7.36 11.03
N PHE A 182 6.98 6.06 11.01
CA PHE A 182 6.90 5.30 12.26
C PHE A 182 8.28 5.02 12.84
N PHE A 183 9.32 4.95 12.01
CA PHE A 183 10.66 4.59 12.45
C PHE A 183 11.23 5.59 13.46
N SER A 184 11.30 6.87 13.07
CA SER A 184 11.82 7.93 13.94
C SER A 184 10.89 8.20 15.13
N THR A 185 9.57 8.06 14.93
CA THR A 185 8.60 8.12 16.02
C THR A 185 8.86 7.03 17.07
N LEU A 186 9.07 5.79 16.63
CA LEU A 186 9.25 4.64 17.50
C LEU A 186 10.63 4.66 18.19
N ILE A 187 11.69 5.04 17.48
CA ILE A 187 13.05 5.04 18.04
C ILE A 187 13.21 6.09 19.15
N VAL A 188 12.59 7.26 19.02
CA VAL A 188 12.63 8.30 20.07
C VAL A 188 11.74 7.91 21.25
N ASN A 189 10.52 7.41 20.97
CA ASN A 189 9.53 7.15 22.01
C ASN A 189 9.81 5.86 22.79
N ASN A 190 10.29 4.81 22.13
CA ASN A 190 10.41 3.46 22.69
C ASN A 190 11.83 2.85 22.54
N GLY A 191 12.77 3.59 21.95
CA GLY A 191 14.15 3.17 21.81
C GLY A 191 14.35 1.99 20.87
N LEU A 192 15.58 1.47 20.88
CA LEU A 192 15.97 0.31 20.08
C LEU A 192 15.19 -0.96 20.48
N VAL A 193 14.89 -1.13 21.77
CA VAL A 193 14.12 -2.28 22.27
C VAL A 193 12.70 -2.26 21.71
N GLY A 194 12.02 -1.11 21.75
CA GLY A 194 10.70 -0.96 21.17
C GLY A 194 10.67 -1.24 19.67
N LEU A 195 11.66 -0.72 18.94
CA LEU A 195 11.84 -1.01 17.52
C LEU A 195 11.99 -2.52 17.27
N ILE A 196 12.89 -3.20 17.98
CA ILE A 196 13.12 -4.65 17.81
C ILE A 196 11.85 -5.45 18.14
N VAL A 197 11.18 -5.15 19.25
CA VAL A 197 9.95 -5.85 19.67
C VAL A 197 8.85 -5.66 18.63
N PHE A 198 8.66 -4.44 18.12
CA PHE A 198 7.64 -4.16 17.12
C PHE A 198 7.95 -4.83 15.78
N THR A 199 9.20 -4.74 15.31
CA THR A 199 9.66 -5.41 14.08
C THR A 199 9.51 -6.92 14.21
N TRP A 200 9.92 -7.50 15.33
CA TRP A 200 9.74 -8.93 15.60
C TRP A 200 8.26 -9.31 15.62
N PHE A 201 7.43 -8.58 16.37
CA PHE A 201 5.99 -8.83 16.45
C PHE A 201 5.33 -8.84 15.07
N THR A 202 5.63 -7.83 14.25
CA THR A 202 5.04 -7.67 12.92
C THR A 202 5.52 -8.78 11.98
N LEU A 203 6.85 -8.94 11.84
CA LEU A 203 7.45 -9.83 10.85
C LEU A 203 7.44 -11.30 11.26
N LYS A 204 7.25 -11.64 12.55
CA LYS A 204 7.04 -13.03 12.99
C LYS A 204 5.88 -13.70 12.26
N ASN A 205 4.86 -12.94 11.86
CA ASN A 205 3.71 -13.46 11.12
C ASN A 205 4.06 -13.95 9.71
N ILE A 206 5.25 -13.64 9.16
CA ILE A 206 5.78 -14.25 7.93
C ILE A 206 5.89 -15.77 8.09
N GLY A 207 6.10 -16.28 9.31
CA GLY A 207 6.17 -17.70 9.63
C GLY A 207 4.83 -18.45 9.58
N LEU A 208 3.72 -17.78 9.28
CA LEU A 208 2.41 -18.43 9.16
C LEU A 208 2.40 -19.45 8.01
N LYS A 209 2.04 -20.69 8.35
CA LYS A 209 1.91 -21.80 7.39
C LYS A 209 0.56 -21.73 6.67
N ILE A 210 0.51 -21.00 5.57
CA ILE A 210 -0.65 -20.93 4.67
C ILE A 210 -0.56 -22.05 3.62
N ALA A 211 -1.65 -22.81 3.43
CA ALA A 211 -1.67 -24.01 2.59
C ALA A 211 -1.35 -23.74 1.11
N SER A 212 -1.91 -22.67 0.53
CA SER A 212 -1.62 -22.29 -0.85
C SER A 212 -0.29 -21.53 -0.93
N PRO A 213 0.70 -22.00 -1.72
CA PRO A 213 2.01 -21.36 -1.82
C PRO A 213 1.92 -19.95 -2.43
N ILE A 214 0.99 -19.73 -3.36
CA ILE A 214 0.78 -18.42 -4.00
C ILE A 214 0.20 -17.44 -2.99
N ILE A 215 -0.82 -17.84 -2.24
CA ILE A 215 -1.43 -16.98 -1.20
C ILE A 215 -0.41 -16.70 -0.09
N SER A 216 0.36 -17.72 0.31
CA SER A 216 1.45 -17.58 1.27
C SER A 216 2.48 -16.53 0.83
N LEU A 217 2.92 -16.56 -0.43
CA LEU A 217 3.83 -15.56 -0.98
C LEU A 217 3.22 -14.16 -0.97
N CYS A 218 2.00 -13.99 -1.49
CA CYS A 218 1.33 -12.69 -1.54
C CYS A 218 1.14 -12.11 -0.14
N TYR A 219 0.72 -12.93 0.83
CA TYR A 219 0.60 -12.51 2.22
C TYR A 219 1.93 -12.04 2.80
N LYS A 220 3.01 -12.82 2.64
CA LYS A 220 4.34 -12.44 3.14
C LYS A 220 4.85 -11.16 2.52
N LEU A 221 4.71 -11.00 1.19
CA LEU A 221 5.10 -9.78 0.50
C LEU A 221 4.28 -8.59 0.99
N GLY A 222 2.96 -8.70 1.06
CA GLY A 222 2.11 -7.61 1.55
C GLY A 222 2.40 -7.25 3.02
N LEU A 223 2.79 -8.22 3.87
CA LEU A 223 3.20 -7.98 5.25
C LEU A 223 4.54 -7.22 5.33
N VAL A 224 5.49 -7.56 4.46
CA VAL A 224 6.74 -6.80 4.34
C VAL A 224 6.45 -5.39 3.83
N PHE A 225 5.62 -5.23 2.81
CA PHE A 225 5.30 -3.91 2.26
C PHE A 225 4.53 -3.02 3.23
N VAL A 226 3.53 -3.55 3.96
CA VAL A 226 2.80 -2.75 4.97
C VAL A 226 3.76 -2.30 6.07
N TYR A 227 4.70 -3.16 6.49
CA TYR A 227 5.76 -2.79 7.44
C TYR A 227 6.68 -1.69 6.90
N LEU A 228 7.18 -1.83 5.66
CA LEU A 228 8.07 -0.84 5.04
C LEU A 228 7.37 0.51 4.82
N ILE A 229 6.14 0.50 4.32
CA ILE A 229 5.35 1.73 4.11
C ILE A 229 5.11 2.44 5.44
N MET A 230 4.78 1.70 6.50
CA MET A 230 4.60 2.28 7.83
C MET A 230 5.89 2.90 8.35
N MET A 231 6.99 2.16 8.32
CA MET A 231 8.29 2.63 8.79
C MET A 231 8.77 3.88 8.05
N ALA A 232 8.40 4.03 6.78
CA ALA A 232 8.86 5.16 5.96
C ALA A 232 7.86 6.32 5.84
N SER A 233 6.57 6.13 6.13
CA SER A 233 5.54 7.09 5.67
C SER A 233 4.25 7.16 6.48
N VAL A 234 4.13 6.44 7.60
CA VAL A 234 2.95 6.51 8.47
C VAL A 234 3.43 6.66 9.91
N PRO A 235 2.99 7.67 10.68
CA PRO A 235 3.57 7.95 11.99
C PRO A 235 2.96 7.17 13.16
N GLU A 236 1.91 6.38 12.92
CA GLU A 236 1.11 5.78 13.98
C GLU A 236 0.93 4.28 13.79
N PHE A 237 1.15 3.51 14.85
CA PHE A 237 0.85 2.08 14.89
C PHE A 237 -0.65 1.79 14.99
N GLY A 238 -1.47 2.77 15.40
CA GLY A 238 -2.90 2.59 15.62
C GLY A 238 -3.72 2.42 14.33
N TYR A 239 -3.10 2.58 13.15
CA TYR A 239 -3.82 2.43 11.89
C TYR A 239 -4.35 0.99 11.69
N PRO A 240 -5.67 0.82 11.44
CA PRO A 240 -6.28 -0.50 11.33
C PRO A 240 -5.68 -1.39 10.24
N SER A 241 -5.16 -0.81 9.17
CA SER A 241 -4.66 -1.55 8.00
C SER A 241 -3.60 -2.59 8.36
N LEU A 242 -2.65 -2.27 9.24
CA LEU A 242 -1.65 -3.22 9.73
C LEU A 242 -2.30 -4.39 10.47
N TRP A 243 -3.15 -4.07 11.45
CA TRP A 243 -3.77 -5.06 12.33
C TRP A 243 -4.72 -5.98 11.56
N ILE A 244 -5.53 -5.42 10.67
CA ILE A 244 -6.41 -6.18 9.78
C ILE A 244 -5.57 -7.10 8.89
N TYR A 245 -4.45 -6.62 8.34
CA TYR A 245 -3.60 -7.43 7.49
C TYR A 245 -2.96 -8.60 8.24
N ILE A 246 -2.47 -8.37 9.46
CA ILE A 246 -1.96 -9.45 10.33
C ILE A 246 -3.07 -10.46 10.64
N ALA A 247 -4.25 -9.98 11.06
CA ALA A 247 -5.40 -10.82 11.39
C ALA A 247 -5.86 -11.69 10.20
N LEU A 248 -5.85 -11.14 8.98
CA LEU A 248 -6.17 -11.89 7.76
C LEU A 248 -5.25 -13.09 7.56
N GLY A 249 -3.98 -13.01 7.96
CA GLY A 249 -3.05 -14.15 7.90
C GLY A 249 -3.55 -15.35 8.69
N PHE A 250 -4.12 -15.11 9.88
CA PHE A 250 -4.70 -16.16 10.71
C PHE A 250 -5.99 -16.73 10.11
N VAL A 251 -6.84 -15.88 9.52
CA VAL A 251 -8.06 -16.33 8.83
C VAL A 251 -7.71 -17.21 7.62
N ILE A 252 -6.77 -16.76 6.79
CA ILE A 252 -6.34 -17.45 5.57
C ILE A 252 -5.67 -18.79 5.88
N LYS A 253 -4.91 -18.87 6.99
CA LYS A 253 -4.32 -20.13 7.46
C LYS A 253 -5.37 -21.23 7.67
N HIS A 254 -6.59 -20.86 8.06
CA HIS A 254 -7.68 -21.80 8.34
C HIS A 254 -8.60 -22.03 7.13
N MET A 255 -8.39 -21.36 6.00
CA MET A 255 -9.16 -21.62 4.79
C MET A 255 -8.79 -22.98 4.20
N LYS A 256 -9.81 -23.82 3.95
CA LYS A 256 -9.66 -25.04 3.16
C LYS A 256 -9.72 -24.67 1.69
N PHE A 257 -8.74 -25.11 0.92
CA PHE A 257 -8.77 -25.02 -0.54
C PHE A 257 -9.19 -26.38 -1.07
N GLU A 258 -10.39 -26.45 -1.67
CA GLU A 258 -10.78 -27.64 -2.42
C GLU A 258 -9.93 -27.66 -3.70
N THR A 259 -9.08 -28.67 -3.81
CA THR A 259 -8.45 -29.01 -5.08
C THR A 259 -9.56 -29.53 -5.99
N VAL A 260 -9.95 -28.72 -6.98
CA VAL A 260 -10.81 -29.19 -8.06
C VAL A 260 -10.05 -30.31 -8.77
N ASN A 261 -10.52 -31.55 -8.61
CA ASN A 261 -9.93 -32.70 -9.28
C ASN A 261 -10.15 -32.55 -10.79
N THR A 262 -9.05 -32.34 -11.51
CA THR A 262 -9.00 -32.16 -12.96
C THR A 262 -9.53 -33.36 -13.76
N SER A 263 -9.74 -34.51 -13.11
CA SER A 263 -10.29 -35.71 -13.74
C SER A 263 -11.75 -35.58 -14.18
N GLU A 264 -12.54 -34.65 -13.63
CA GLU A 264 -13.92 -34.41 -14.08
C GLU A 264 -14.01 -33.43 -15.26
N ILE A 265 -13.01 -32.54 -15.43
CA ILE A 265 -13.03 -31.50 -16.48
C ILE A 265 -12.56 -32.07 -17.83
N VAL A 266 -11.69 -33.08 -17.84
CA VAL A 266 -11.22 -33.71 -19.09
C VAL A 266 -12.35 -34.39 -19.87
N ASN A 267 -13.45 -34.78 -19.21
CA ASN A 267 -14.61 -35.35 -19.90
C ASN A 267 -15.58 -34.30 -20.49
N ASN A 268 -15.43 -33.02 -20.17
CA ASN A 268 -16.31 -31.96 -20.67
C ASN A 268 -15.50 -30.71 -21.07
N ASN A 269 -15.05 -30.70 -22.34
CA ASN A 269 -14.55 -29.56 -23.12
C ASN A 269 -13.11 -29.04 -22.88
N VAL A 270 -12.31 -29.27 -23.93
CA VAL A 270 -11.32 -28.40 -24.61
C VAL A 270 -10.82 -27.14 -23.87
N LEU A 271 -9.52 -27.19 -23.54
CA LEU A 271 -8.54 -26.09 -23.45
C LEU A 271 -9.01 -24.72 -22.94
N SER A 272 -8.83 -24.49 -21.63
CA SER A 272 -8.16 -23.27 -21.17
C SER A 272 -7.42 -23.53 -19.85
N GLU A 273 -6.09 -23.39 -19.89
CA GLU A 273 -5.25 -23.39 -18.70
C GLU A 273 -5.57 -22.16 -17.84
N ASN A 274 -6.39 -22.36 -16.81
CA ASN A 274 -6.39 -21.52 -15.62
C ASN A 274 -6.68 -22.40 -14.41
N ILE A 275 -5.61 -22.89 -13.78
CA ILE A 275 -5.66 -23.57 -12.49
C ILE A 275 -5.96 -22.50 -11.43
N GLY A 276 -7.22 -22.14 -11.30
CA GLY A 276 -7.72 -21.25 -10.25
C GLY A 276 -8.20 -22.08 -9.07
N MET A 277 -7.48 -22.07 -7.94
CA MET A 277 -8.08 -22.47 -6.66
C MET A 277 -9.15 -21.45 -6.30
N LYS A 278 -10.41 -21.86 -6.21
CA LYS A 278 -11.47 -21.03 -5.64
C LYS A 278 -11.50 -21.27 -4.13
N PRO A 279 -11.41 -20.23 -3.28
CA PRO A 279 -11.63 -20.39 -1.86
C PRO A 279 -13.10 -20.77 -1.63
N VAL A 280 -13.33 -21.86 -0.91
CA VAL A 280 -14.67 -22.23 -0.43
C VAL A 280 -14.81 -21.70 0.99
N LEU A 281 -15.62 -20.66 1.17
CA LEU A 281 -16.02 -20.18 2.49
C LEU A 281 -17.04 -21.16 3.10
N THR A 282 -16.56 -22.28 3.62
CA THR A 282 -17.36 -23.15 4.48
C THR A 282 -17.32 -22.61 5.91
N GLY A 283 -18.40 -21.97 6.36
CA GLY A 283 -18.59 -21.69 7.78
C GLY A 283 -18.94 -20.26 8.14
N ILE A 284 -20.08 -19.76 7.65
CA ILE A 284 -20.98 -18.99 8.52
C ILE A 284 -22.28 -19.78 8.50
N ALA A 285 -22.54 -20.51 9.59
CA ALA A 285 -23.81 -21.20 9.75
C ALA A 285 -24.94 -20.15 9.64
N PRO A 286 -25.99 -20.37 8.82
CA PRO A 286 -27.13 -19.48 8.83
C PRO A 286 -27.74 -19.50 10.23
N ALA A 287 -27.78 -18.32 10.85
CA ALA A 287 -28.43 -18.13 12.13
C ALA A 287 -29.91 -18.53 12.01
N GLY A 288 -30.29 -19.56 12.76
CA GLY A 288 -31.65 -19.78 13.27
C GLY A 288 -32.78 -19.86 12.25
N LYS A 289 -33.04 -21.07 11.75
CA LYS A 289 -34.44 -21.48 11.51
C LYS A 289 -35.03 -21.81 12.89
N GLN A 290 -35.88 -20.92 13.41
CA GLN A 290 -36.75 -21.20 14.55
C GLN A 290 -37.58 -22.46 14.24
N ILE A 291 -37.44 -23.47 15.08
CA ILE A 291 -38.33 -24.62 15.11
C ILE A 291 -39.58 -24.16 15.87
N ALA A 292 -40.71 -24.12 15.18
CA ALA A 292 -42.02 -24.01 15.80
C ALA A 292 -42.31 -25.30 16.59
N ARG A 293 -42.62 -25.14 17.88
CA ARG A 293 -43.55 -25.98 18.64
C ARG A 293 -44.31 -25.08 19.60
#